data_AF-W1Y3U3-F1
#
_entry.id   AF-W1Y3U3-F1
#
_cell.length_a   1.000
_cell.length_b   1.000
_cell.length_c   1.000
_cell.angle_alpha   90.00
_cell.angle_beta   90.00
_cell.angle_gamma   90.00
#
_symmetry.space_group_name_H-M   'P 1'
#
loop_
_entity.id
_entity.type
_entity.pdbx_description
1 polymer ?
#
loop_
_entity_poly.entity_id
_entity_poly.type
_entity_poly.pdbx_seq_one_letter_code
_entity_poly.pdbx_strand_id
1 'polypeptide(L)'
;IAAMKACDVKRLIFVLSLGIYDEVPGKFGEWNNAVIGEPLKPFRRAADAIEASGLEYTILRPAWLTDEDIIDYELTSRNEPFKGTIVSRKSVAALITDIID
;
A
#
# COMPACT_ATOMS: atom_id res chain seq x y z
N ILE A 1 0.50 -9.69 13.22
CA ILE A 1 1.43 -9.11 14.22
C ILE A 1 1.61 -10.02 15.44
N ALA A 2 0.58 -10.28 16.25
CA ALA A 2 0.73 -11.10 17.48
C ALA A 2 1.35 -12.49 17.21
N ALA A 3 0.84 -13.21 16.20
CA ALA A 3 1.40 -14.50 15.79
C ALA A 3 2.87 -14.40 15.34
N MET A 4 3.21 -13.39 14.53
CA MET A 4 4.60 -13.17 14.10
C MET A 4 5.53 -12.96 15.29
N LYS A 5 5.13 -12.13 16.26
CA LYS A 5 5.89 -11.92 17.50
C LYS A 5 6.03 -13.19 18.33
N ALA A 6 4.97 -13.99 18.43
CA ALA A 6 5.01 -15.26 19.15
C ALA A 6 5.94 -16.30 18.49
N CYS A 7 6.15 -16.20 17.18
CA CYS A 7 7.00 -17.09 16.39
C CYS A 7 8.37 -16.48 16.03
N ASP A 8 8.76 -15.34 16.62
CA ASP A 8 9.99 -14.59 16.30
C ASP A 8 10.19 -14.27 14.81
N VAL A 9 9.10 -14.05 14.07
CA VAL A 9 9.13 -13.61 12.67
C VAL A 9 9.17 -12.08 12.62
N LYS A 10 10.22 -11.52 12.00
CA LYS A 10 10.48 -10.07 12.01
C LYS A 10 10.03 -9.34 10.75
N ARG A 11 10.24 -9.95 9.58
CA ARG A 11 10.00 -9.32 8.27
C ARG A 11 8.53 -9.40 7.86
N LEU A 12 7.94 -8.26 7.51
CA LEU A 12 6.55 -8.17 7.00
C LEU A 12 6.50 -7.35 5.71
N ILE A 13 5.96 -7.92 4.64
CA ILE A 13 5.50 -7.15 3.47
C ILE A 13 3.96 -7.17 3.53
N PHE A 14 3.32 -6.00 3.55
CA PHE A 14 1.87 -5.89 3.70
C PHE A 14 1.28 -4.95 2.66
N VAL A 15 0.31 -5.42 1.88
CA VAL A 15 -0.37 -4.61 0.85
C VAL A 15 -1.62 -3.98 1.45
N LEU A 16 -1.70 -2.66 1.39
CA LEU A 16 -2.89 -1.86 1.71
C LEU A 16 -3.35 -1.14 0.43
N SER A 17 -4.05 -0.02 0.56
CA SER A 17 -4.60 0.76 -0.54
C SER A 17 -4.00 2.17 -0.53
N LEU A 18 -3.91 2.80 -1.71
CA LEU A 18 -3.76 4.26 -1.81
C LEU A 18 -4.87 4.99 -1.02
N GLY A 19 -4.56 6.20 -0.56
CA GLY A 19 -5.51 7.12 0.06
C GLY A 19 -5.62 6.99 1.58
N ILE A 20 -4.95 6.02 2.20
CA ILE A 20 -5.00 5.84 3.66
C ILE A 20 -4.22 6.90 4.44
N TYR A 21 -3.45 7.77 3.77
CA TYR A 21 -2.71 8.91 4.34
C TYR A 21 -3.13 10.25 3.69
N ASP A 22 -4.29 10.31 3.01
CA ASP A 22 -4.76 11.50 2.27
C ASP A 22 -3.74 12.00 1.22
N GLU A 23 -3.00 11.07 0.62
CA GLU A 23 -1.83 11.32 -0.24
C GLU A 23 -2.17 11.40 -1.74
N VAL A 24 -3.46 11.35 -2.10
CA VAL A 24 -3.94 11.35 -3.49
C VAL A 24 -4.51 12.74 -3.82
N PRO A 25 -3.82 13.56 -4.64
CA PRO A 25 -4.25 14.93 -4.89
C PRO A 25 -5.33 15.03 -6.00
N GLY A 26 -5.96 16.20 -6.07
CA GLY A 26 -6.81 16.64 -7.18
C GLY A 26 -8.12 15.85 -7.33
N LYS A 27 -8.74 15.98 -8.51
CA LYS A 27 -10.06 15.38 -8.82
C LYS A 27 -10.09 13.87 -8.63
N PHE A 28 -8.97 13.19 -8.88
CA PHE A 28 -8.87 11.76 -8.65
C PHE A 28 -8.93 11.41 -7.17
N GLY A 29 -8.25 12.18 -6.31
CA GLY A 29 -8.34 12.03 -4.85
C GLY A 29 -9.74 12.28 -4.32
N GLU A 30 -10.41 13.34 -4.79
CA GLU A 30 -11.80 13.63 -4.45
C GLU A 30 -12.74 12.47 -4.82
N TRP A 31 -12.61 11.96 -6.04
CA TRP A 31 -13.36 10.80 -6.50
C TRP A 31 -13.02 9.54 -5.68
N ASN A 32 -11.74 9.26 -5.42
CA ASN A 32 -11.31 8.11 -4.64
C ASN A 32 -11.91 8.14 -3.22
N ASN A 33 -11.89 9.29 -2.57
CA ASN A 33 -12.50 9.46 -1.25
C ASN A 33 -14.02 9.27 -1.28
N ALA A 34 -14.70 9.74 -2.32
CA ALA A 34 -16.13 9.53 -2.49
C ALA A 34 -16.49 8.05 -2.73
N VAL A 35 -15.65 7.28 -3.40
CA VAL A 35 -15.91 5.86 -3.73
C VAL A 35 -15.51 4.93 -2.58
N ILE A 36 -14.35 5.14 -1.95
CA ILE A 36 -13.78 4.20 -0.97
C ILE A 36 -13.29 4.82 0.36
N GLY A 37 -13.44 6.13 0.58
CA GLY A 37 -12.86 6.80 1.76
C GLY A 37 -13.28 6.20 3.12
N GLU A 38 -14.55 5.87 3.31
CA GLU A 38 -15.02 5.21 4.53
C GLU A 38 -14.43 3.79 4.72
N PRO A 39 -14.50 2.90 3.72
CA PRO A 39 -13.79 1.61 3.74
C PRO A 39 -12.28 1.67 3.99
N LEU A 40 -11.61 2.81 3.77
CA LEU A 40 -10.18 2.97 4.04
C LEU A 40 -9.86 3.15 5.53
N LYS A 41 -10.82 3.49 6.40
CA LYS A 41 -10.56 3.70 7.84
C LYS A 41 -9.99 2.45 8.55
N PRO A 42 -10.49 1.23 8.32
CA PRO A 42 -9.82 0.02 8.81
C PRO A 42 -8.40 -0.16 8.28
N PHE A 43 -8.13 0.22 7.02
CA PHE A 43 -6.79 0.11 6.42
C PHE A 43 -5.81 1.09 7.06
N ARG A 44 -6.25 2.33 7.33
CA ARG A 44 -5.51 3.30 8.17
C ARG A 44 -5.12 2.70 9.51
N ARG A 45 -6.08 2.14 10.24
CA ARG A 45 -5.81 1.50 11.55
C ARG A 45 -4.86 0.31 11.44
N ALA A 46 -4.94 -0.48 10.37
CA ALA A 46 -4.01 -1.57 10.12
C ALA A 46 -2.59 -1.05 9.86
N ALA A 47 -2.45 0.03 9.08
CA ALA A 47 -1.17 0.70 8.89
C ALA A 47 -0.60 1.20 10.22
N ASP A 48 -1.39 1.92 11.02
CA ASP A 48 -0.96 2.42 12.33
C ASP A 48 -0.46 1.28 13.24
N ALA A 49 -1.18 0.16 13.27
CA ALA A 49 -0.81 -1.01 14.04
C ALA A 49 0.50 -1.66 13.56
N ILE A 50 0.72 -1.71 12.25
CA ILE A 50 1.96 -2.24 11.65
C ILE A 50 3.13 -1.28 11.91
N GLU A 51 2.94 0.02 11.70
CA GLU A 51 3.96 1.05 11.93
C GLU A 51 4.42 1.07 13.40
N ALA A 52 3.50 0.91 14.35
CA ALA A 52 3.79 0.83 15.78
C ALA A 52 4.28 -0.56 16.26
N SER A 53 4.36 -1.56 15.38
CA SER A 53 4.57 -2.95 15.79
C SER A 53 6.02 -3.27 16.21
N GLY A 54 7.00 -2.51 15.72
CA GLY A 54 8.43 -2.84 15.83
C GLY A 54 8.90 -3.97 14.91
N LEU A 55 8.05 -4.43 13.97
CA LEU A 55 8.46 -5.36 12.91
C LEU A 55 9.29 -4.64 11.83
N GLU A 56 10.10 -5.40 11.09
CA GLU A 56 10.78 -4.94 9.88
C GLU A 56 9.77 -4.94 8.73
N TYR A 57 8.97 -3.88 8.65
CA TYR A 57 7.83 -3.83 7.72
C TYR A 57 8.13 -3.07 6.43
N THR A 58 7.41 -3.47 5.38
CA THR A 58 7.21 -2.69 4.17
C THR A 58 5.71 -2.68 3.87
N ILE A 59 5.10 -1.49 3.88
CA ILE A 59 3.70 -1.32 3.48
C ILE A 59 3.68 -0.85 2.03
N LEU A 60 3.00 -1.61 1.18
CA LEU A 60 2.74 -1.26 -0.22
C LEU A 60 1.34 -0.66 -0.33
N ARG A 61 1.22 0.48 -1.00
CA ARG A 61 -0.05 1.15 -1.29
C ARG A 61 -0.19 1.28 -2.81
N PRO A 62 -0.59 0.23 -3.52
CA PRO A 62 -0.83 0.34 -4.96
C PRO A 62 -1.91 1.38 -5.27
N ALA A 63 -1.78 2.00 -6.44
CA ALA A 63 -2.86 2.77 -7.05
C ALA A 63 -4.01 1.82 -7.50
N TRP A 64 -5.00 2.31 -8.25
CA TRP A 64 -6.10 1.45 -8.69
C TRP A 64 -5.60 0.28 -9.54
N LEU A 65 -5.95 -0.93 -9.14
CA LEU A 65 -5.39 -2.15 -9.73
C LEU A 65 -6.02 -2.49 -11.08
N THR A 66 -5.18 -2.80 -12.06
CA THR A 66 -5.58 -3.38 -13.36
C THR A 66 -5.01 -4.79 -13.54
N ASP A 67 -5.55 -5.53 -14.50
CA ASP A 67 -5.07 -6.86 -14.91
C ASP A 67 -4.23 -6.82 -16.19
N GLU A 68 -3.69 -5.65 -16.54
CA GLU A 68 -2.84 -5.53 -17.72
C GLU A 68 -1.58 -6.39 -17.59
N ASP A 69 -1.21 -7.05 -18.69
CA ASP A 69 0.02 -7.83 -18.79
C ASP A 69 1.22 -6.94 -19.05
N ILE A 70 1.56 -6.12 -18.06
CA ILE A 70 2.69 -5.18 -18.10
C ILE A 70 3.35 -5.08 -16.72
N ILE A 71 4.67 -4.90 -16.71
CA ILE A 71 5.43 -4.49 -15.53
C ILE A 71 5.94 -3.07 -15.81
N ASP A 72 5.22 -2.11 -15.26
CA ASP A 72 5.54 -0.69 -15.29
C ASP A 72 4.99 -0.05 -14.00
N TYR A 73 5.88 0.53 -13.21
CA TYR A 73 5.54 1.22 -11.96
C TYR A 73 6.63 2.20 -11.56
N GLU A 74 6.26 3.15 -10.71
CA GLU A 74 7.20 3.99 -9.99
C GLU A 74 6.84 4.03 -8.49
N LEU A 75 7.80 4.45 -7.66
CA LEU A 75 7.62 4.53 -6.22
C LEU A 75 7.41 5.98 -5.77
N THR A 76 6.55 6.14 -4.76
CA THR A 76 6.44 7.35 -3.93
C THR A 76 6.54 6.96 -2.47
N SER A 77 7.19 7.80 -1.67
CA SER A 77 7.37 7.60 -0.23
C SER A 77 6.12 7.99 0.57
N ARG A 78 6.16 7.77 1.89
CA ARG A 78 5.02 7.98 2.80
C ARG A 78 4.42 9.39 2.73
N ASN A 79 5.27 10.41 2.56
CA ASN A 79 4.87 11.81 2.63
C ASN A 79 4.92 12.50 1.26
N GLU A 80 4.96 11.72 0.18
CA GLU A 80 4.93 12.21 -1.20
C GLU A 80 3.55 11.93 -1.83
N PRO A 81 3.04 12.85 -2.66
CA PRO A 81 1.79 12.62 -3.37
C PRO A 81 1.94 11.47 -4.38
N PHE A 82 0.87 10.72 -4.61
CA PHE A 82 0.83 9.81 -5.76
C PHE A 82 0.97 10.57 -7.07
N LYS A 83 1.73 9.98 -7.99
CA LYS A 83 1.96 10.49 -9.35
C LYS A 83 1.04 9.82 -10.39
N GLY A 84 0.63 8.58 -10.13
CA GLY A 84 -0.24 7.79 -11.02
C GLY A 84 -1.58 7.44 -10.38
N THR A 85 -2.54 7.08 -11.23
CA THR A 85 -3.91 6.70 -10.81
C THR A 85 -4.15 5.20 -10.82
N ILE A 86 -3.42 4.45 -11.65
CA ILE A 86 -3.55 2.99 -11.83
C ILE A 86 -2.19 2.29 -11.79
N VAL A 87 -2.21 0.99 -11.50
CA VAL A 87 -1.03 0.11 -11.60
C VAL A 87 -1.48 -1.34 -11.85
N SER A 88 -0.74 -2.10 -12.66
CA SER A 88 -1.09 -3.50 -12.90
C SER A 88 -0.79 -4.37 -11.65
N ARG A 89 -1.59 -5.42 -11.43
CA ARG A 89 -1.28 -6.42 -10.40
C ARG A 89 0.08 -7.08 -10.63
N LYS A 90 0.49 -7.20 -11.90
CA LYS A 90 1.79 -7.78 -12.28
C LYS A 90 2.96 -6.88 -11.85
N SER A 91 2.84 -5.56 -11.99
CA SER A 91 3.81 -4.59 -11.47
C SER A 91 3.96 -4.67 -9.95
N VAL A 92 2.84 -4.78 -9.22
CA VAL A 92 2.87 -4.91 -7.75
C VAL A 92 3.55 -6.22 -7.32
N ALA A 93 3.27 -7.32 -8.03
CA ALA A 93 3.91 -8.61 -7.76
C ALA A 93 5.42 -8.58 -8.07
N ALA A 94 5.84 -7.88 -9.13
CA ALA A 94 7.25 -7.68 -9.45
C ALA A 94 7.98 -6.99 -8.30
N LEU A 95 7.47 -5.84 -7.83
CA LEU A 95 8.05 -5.13 -6.69
C LEU A 95 8.09 -5.98 -5.41
N ILE A 96 7.04 -6.76 -5.12
CA ILE A 96 7.03 -7.66 -3.96
C ILE A 96 8.14 -8.71 -4.07
N THR A 97 8.34 -9.27 -5.27
CA THR A 97 9.38 -10.28 -5.53
C THR A 97 10.76 -9.66 -5.37
N ASP A 98 10.99 -8.46 -5.93
CA ASP A 98 12.25 -7.72 -5.79
C ASP A 98 12.58 -7.34 -4.33
N ILE A 99 11.56 -7.17 -3.47
CA ILE A 99 11.76 -6.90 -2.04
C ILE A 99 12.11 -8.18 -1.25
N ILE A 100 11.73 -9.35 -1.77
CA ILE A 100 12.01 -10.66 -1.15
C ILE A 100 13.43 -11.12 -1.47
N ASP A 101 13.91 -10.85 -2.69
CA ASP A 101 15.26 -11.20 -3.17
C ASP A 101 16.39 -10.47 -2.40
#